data_AF-Q0EXJ5-F1
#
_entry.id   AF-Q0EXJ5-F1
#
_cell.length_a   1.000
_cell.length_b   1.000
_cell.length_c   1.000
_cell.angle_alpha   90.00
_cell.angle_beta   90.00
_cell.angle_gamma   90.00
#
_symmetry.space_group_name_H-M   'P 1'
#
loop_
_entity.id
_entity.type
_entity.pdbx_description
1 polymer ?
#
loop_
_entity_poly.entity_id
_entity_poly.type
_entity_poly.pdbx_seq_one_letter_code
_entity_poly.pdbx_strand_id
1 'polypeptide(L)'
;MLVQIRKRNEQDVAVLLDWGKIDHLWVRSTFHPLDRELLIDAYSEQWFLREGDQVTFTVAEIGLNTDDDAILFCNGRNRTNLIYKHQPYIPVSFPDGIPCHKEIQGAIIKVLETGDAVELPDLPVLSVTKLRELAGEK
;
A
#
# COMPACT_ATOMS: atom_id res chain seq x y z
N MET A 1 -2.73 6.08 13.42
CA MET A 1 -2.65 4.76 14.09
C MET A 1 -1.27 4.15 13.88
N LEU A 2 -0.60 3.74 14.97
CA LEU A 2 0.69 3.04 14.90
C LEU A 2 0.46 1.53 14.72
N VAL A 3 1.10 0.91 13.73
CA VAL A 3 1.00 -0.53 13.44
C VAL A 3 2.36 -1.11 13.12
N GLN A 4 2.53 -2.42 13.29
CA GLN A 4 3.69 -3.14 12.78
C GLN A 4 3.46 -3.50 11.31
N ILE A 5 4.48 -3.47 10.46
CA ILE A 5 4.34 -3.90 9.07
C ILE A 5 4.59 -5.41 8.94
N ARG A 6 3.90 -6.03 7.98
CA ARG A 6 4.10 -7.41 7.55
C ARG A 6 4.19 -7.49 6.04
N LYS A 7 5.20 -8.21 5.58
CA LYS A 7 5.32 -8.67 4.19
C LYS A 7 4.50 -9.95 4.00
N ARG A 8 3.94 -10.19 2.81
CA ARG A 8 3.30 -11.50 2.54
C ARG A 8 4.34 -12.59 2.31
N ASN A 9 5.47 -12.23 1.71
CA ASN A 9 6.63 -13.08 1.51
C ASN A 9 7.84 -12.46 2.22
N GLU A 10 8.53 -13.25 3.04
CA GLU A 10 9.68 -12.79 3.82
C GLU A 10 10.89 -12.37 2.97
N GLN A 11 10.97 -12.87 1.73
CA GLN A 11 12.04 -12.52 0.79
C GLN A 11 11.85 -11.15 0.14
N ASP A 12 10.65 -10.58 0.20
CA ASP A 12 10.39 -9.26 -0.36
C ASP A 12 11.16 -8.19 0.42
N VAL A 13 11.53 -7.11 -0.29
CA VAL A 13 12.13 -5.93 0.34
C VAL A 13 11.04 -4.91 0.61
N ALA A 14 10.76 -4.63 1.89
CA ALA A 14 9.80 -3.60 2.28
C ALA A 14 10.49 -2.23 2.45
N VAL A 15 9.77 -1.17 2.08
CA VAL A 15 10.24 0.21 2.20
C VAL A 15 9.08 1.14 2.59
N LEU A 16 9.43 2.25 3.23
CA LEU A 16 8.57 3.42 3.33
C LEU A 16 8.90 4.35 2.15
N LEU A 17 7.94 4.57 1.25
CA LEU A 17 8.09 5.45 0.10
C LEU A 17 7.41 6.79 0.32
N ASP A 18 8.04 7.85 -0.19
CA ASP A 18 7.37 9.11 -0.51
C ASP A 18 6.60 8.96 -1.83
N TRP A 19 5.33 8.62 -1.73
CA TRP A 19 4.48 8.34 -2.88
C TRP A 19 4.27 9.57 -3.76
N GLY A 20 4.31 10.78 -3.18
CA GLY A 20 4.15 12.03 -3.93
C GLY A 20 5.25 12.27 -4.96
N LYS A 21 6.42 11.62 -4.80
CA LYS A 21 7.51 11.70 -5.79
C LYS A 21 7.32 10.77 -6.99
N ILE A 22 6.50 9.73 -6.84
CA ILE A 22 6.37 8.63 -7.82
C ILE A 22 4.93 8.42 -8.28
N ASP A 23 4.00 9.30 -7.90
CA ASP A 23 2.59 9.19 -8.25
C ASP A 23 2.36 9.20 -9.76
N HIS A 24 3.15 9.97 -10.50
CA HIS A 24 3.10 10.06 -11.94
C HIS A 24 3.47 8.73 -12.62
N LEU A 25 4.38 7.93 -12.04
CA LEU A 25 4.69 6.57 -12.52
C LEU A 25 3.49 5.64 -12.37
N TRP A 26 2.68 5.84 -11.33
CA TRP A 26 1.45 5.08 -11.18
C TRP A 26 0.35 5.55 -12.15
N VAL A 27 0.23 6.86 -12.41
CA VAL A 27 -0.75 7.42 -13.37
C VAL A 27 -0.45 6.99 -14.82
N ARG A 28 0.83 6.79 -15.18
CA ARG A 28 1.26 6.32 -16.51
C ARG A 28 0.82 4.89 -16.83
N SER A 29 0.47 4.09 -15.83
CA SER A 29 0.04 2.72 -16.06
C SER A 29 -1.19 2.69 -16.98
N THR A 30 -1.04 2.03 -18.14
CA THR A 30 -2.13 1.73 -19.07
C THR A 30 -3.22 0.86 -18.42
N PHE A 31 -2.88 0.17 -17.33
CA PHE A 31 -3.83 -0.45 -16.41
C PHE A 31 -4.40 0.59 -15.44
N HIS A 32 -5.28 1.46 -15.95
CA HIS A 32 -6.04 2.38 -15.12
C HIS A 32 -6.83 1.62 -14.03
N PRO A 33 -6.92 2.15 -12.80
CA PRO A 33 -7.75 1.54 -11.76
C PRO A 33 -9.20 1.61 -12.19
N LEU A 34 -9.92 0.50 -12.07
CA LEU A 34 -11.35 0.58 -11.79
C LEU A 34 -11.50 1.29 -10.42
N ASP A 35 -12.25 2.38 -10.46
CA ASP A 35 -12.72 3.23 -9.36
C ASP A 35 -11.70 3.87 -8.41
N ARG A 36 -11.35 5.12 -8.74
CA ARG A 36 -10.87 6.10 -7.74
C ARG A 36 -12.00 6.61 -6.84
N GLU A 37 -13.27 6.42 -7.22
CA GLU A 37 -14.43 7.05 -6.56
C GLU A 37 -15.08 6.19 -5.46
N LEU A 38 -14.90 4.87 -5.47
CA LEU A 38 -15.49 3.96 -4.46
C LEU A 38 -14.59 3.72 -3.23
N LEU A 39 -13.62 4.61 -2.99
CA LEU A 39 -12.84 4.54 -1.75
C LEU A 39 -13.63 5.12 -0.58
N ILE A 40 -14.24 4.24 0.19
CA ILE A 40 -14.73 4.56 1.53
C ILE A 40 -13.52 4.94 2.38
N ASP A 41 -13.62 6.01 3.18
CA ASP A 41 -12.61 6.41 4.16
C ASP A 41 -12.57 5.44 5.36
N ALA A 42 -12.27 4.17 5.07
CA ALA A 42 -12.21 3.06 6.01
C ALA A 42 -11.26 1.97 5.49
N TYR A 43 -10.54 1.33 6.40
CA TYR A 43 -9.74 0.17 6.08
C TYR A 43 -10.57 -1.12 6.05
N SER A 44 -10.17 -2.08 5.21
CA SER A 44 -10.62 -3.47 5.35
C SER A 44 -9.91 -4.15 6.51
N GLU A 45 -10.65 -4.84 7.36
CA GLU A 45 -10.11 -5.68 8.43
C GLU A 45 -9.11 -6.73 7.91
N GLN A 46 -9.29 -7.19 6.66
CA GLN A 46 -8.40 -8.18 6.02
C GLN A 46 -6.98 -7.65 5.76
N TRP A 47 -6.78 -6.34 5.84
CA TRP A 47 -5.44 -5.75 5.71
C TRP A 47 -4.65 -5.84 7.01
N PHE A 48 -5.30 -6.20 8.11
CA PHE A 48 -4.70 -6.33 9.42
C PHE A 48 -4.70 -7.77 9.92
N LEU A 49 -3.68 -8.09 10.69
CA LEU A 49 -3.64 -9.25 11.57
C LEU A 49 -3.58 -8.75 13.02
N ARG A 50 -4.32 -9.39 13.92
CA ARG A 50 -4.33 -9.04 15.35
C ARG A 50 -3.90 -10.26 16.15
N GLU A 51 -2.80 -10.13 16.88
CA GLU A 51 -2.24 -11.17 17.75
C GLU A 51 -2.00 -10.56 19.14
N GLY A 52 -2.92 -10.83 20.08
CA GLY A 52 -2.92 -10.17 21.39
C GLY A 52 -3.09 -8.65 21.24
N ASP A 53 -2.16 -7.89 21.84
CA ASP A 53 -2.13 -6.43 21.76
C ASP A 53 -1.44 -5.89 20.49
N GLN A 54 -0.86 -6.77 19.67
CA GLN A 54 -0.17 -6.38 18.44
C GLN A 54 -1.12 -6.34 17.25
N VAL A 55 -1.04 -5.24 16.49
CA VAL A 55 -1.76 -5.07 15.22
C VAL A 55 -0.73 -4.92 14.11
N THR A 56 -0.76 -5.86 13.18
CA THR A 56 0.14 -5.88 12.03
C THR A 56 -0.63 -5.52 10.76
N PHE A 57 -0.06 -4.67 9.91
CA PHE A 57 -0.62 -4.28 8.63
C PHE A 57 0.16 -4.93 7.47
N THR A 58 -0.56 -5.59 6.57
CA THR A 58 0.05 -6.21 5.39
C THR A 58 0.32 -5.16 4.31
N VAL A 59 1.59 -4.88 4.04
CA VAL A 59 2.01 -3.86 3.06
C VAL A 59 1.65 -4.25 1.63
N ALA A 60 1.47 -3.28 0.73
CA ALA A 60 1.17 -3.54 -0.68
C ALA A 60 2.41 -4.03 -1.43
N GLU A 61 2.24 -4.99 -2.34
CA GLU A 61 3.32 -5.47 -3.21
C GLU A 61 3.26 -4.74 -4.54
N ILE A 62 4.38 -4.11 -4.91
CA ILE A 62 4.51 -3.36 -6.14
C ILE A 62 5.75 -3.78 -6.94
N GLY A 63 5.67 -3.56 -8.24
CA GLY A 63 6.77 -3.70 -9.18
C GLY A 63 6.82 -2.52 -10.14
N LEU A 64 7.82 -2.51 -11.01
CA LEU A 64 7.96 -1.54 -12.09
C LEU A 64 7.86 -2.26 -13.43
N ASN A 65 6.90 -1.85 -14.27
CA ASN A 65 6.94 -2.19 -15.68
C ASN A 65 8.00 -1.32 -16.35
N THR A 66 9.07 -1.92 -16.86
CA THR A 66 10.16 -1.21 -17.52
C THR A 66 9.78 -0.70 -18.91
N ASP A 67 8.83 -1.33 -19.58
CA ASP A 67 8.43 -0.94 -20.94
C ASP A 67 7.66 0.38 -20.95
N ASP A 68 6.81 0.58 -19.93
CA ASP A 68 5.93 1.75 -19.80
C ASP A 68 6.38 2.74 -18.71
N ASP A 69 7.48 2.43 -18.02
CA ASP A 69 7.97 3.17 -16.85
C ASP A 69 6.83 3.45 -15.84
N ALA A 70 6.16 2.37 -15.43
CA ALA A 70 4.93 2.45 -14.67
C ALA A 70 4.87 1.49 -13.48
N ILE A 71 4.32 1.95 -12.36
CA ILE A 71 4.13 1.12 -11.17
C ILE A 71 3.01 0.10 -11.42
N LEU A 72 3.30 -1.17 -11.14
CA LEU A 72 2.34 -2.27 -11.13
C LEU A 72 2.08 -2.73 -9.69
N PHE A 73 0.86 -3.19 -9.42
CA PHE A 73 0.48 -3.75 -8.14
C PHE A 73 0.24 -5.25 -8.28
N CYS A 74 0.98 -6.07 -7.54
CA CYS A 74 0.61 -7.48 -7.35
C CYS A 74 -0.59 -7.58 -6.40
N ASN A 75 -0.65 -6.69 -5.39
CA ASN A 75 -1.81 -6.53 -4.53
C ASN A 75 -1.81 -5.17 -3.81
N GLY A 76 -2.90 -4.83 -3.12
CA GLY A 76 -2.92 -3.66 -2.22
C GLY A 76 -3.04 -2.29 -2.89
N ARG A 77 -3.49 -2.26 -4.14
CA ARG A 77 -3.80 -1.02 -4.87
C ARG A 77 -4.75 -0.10 -4.10
N ASN A 78 -5.88 -0.62 -3.64
CA ASN A 78 -6.91 0.20 -2.97
C ASN A 78 -6.43 0.75 -1.62
N ARG A 79 -5.72 -0.06 -0.82
CA ARG A 79 -5.17 0.41 0.46
C ARG A 79 -4.06 1.43 0.28
N THR A 80 -3.24 1.29 -0.76
CA THR A 80 -2.24 2.30 -1.13
C THR A 80 -2.91 3.62 -1.51
N ASN A 81 -3.94 3.57 -2.36
CA ASN A 81 -4.70 4.76 -2.74
C ASN A 81 -5.37 5.44 -1.53
N LEU A 82 -5.98 4.64 -0.65
CA LEU A 82 -6.60 5.15 0.58
C LEU A 82 -5.56 5.83 1.47
N ILE A 83 -4.41 5.20 1.72
CA ILE A 83 -3.34 5.82 2.53
C ILE A 83 -2.87 7.12 1.87
N TYR A 84 -2.66 7.12 0.55
CA TYR A 84 -2.18 8.29 -0.19
C TYR A 84 -3.10 9.51 -0.06
N LYS A 85 -4.42 9.28 -0.02
CA LYS A 85 -5.43 10.34 0.18
C LYS A 85 -5.23 11.10 1.50
N HIS A 86 -4.65 10.45 2.51
CA HIS A 86 -4.51 10.97 3.86
C HIS A 86 -3.04 11.28 4.24
N GLN A 87 -2.05 10.65 3.61
CA GLN A 87 -0.63 10.95 3.81
C GLN A 87 0.25 10.52 2.61
N PRO A 88 1.40 11.18 2.36
CA PRO A 88 2.27 10.84 1.24
C PRO A 88 3.16 9.61 1.50
N TYR A 89 3.32 9.18 2.76
CA TYR A 89 4.26 8.14 3.13
C TYR A 89 3.57 6.77 3.19
N ILE A 90 3.98 5.86 2.31
CA ILE A 90 3.28 4.59 2.11
C ILE A 90 4.25 3.43 2.27
N PRO A 91 3.96 2.48 3.18
CA PRO A 91 4.73 1.26 3.28
C PRO A 91 4.33 0.28 2.17
N VAL A 92 5.31 -0.19 1.40
CA VAL A 92 5.14 -1.16 0.32
C VAL A 92 6.28 -2.18 0.33
N SER A 93 6.13 -3.27 -0.42
CA SER A 93 7.17 -4.25 -0.66
C SER A 93 7.42 -4.46 -2.16
N PHE A 94 8.66 -4.80 -2.49
CA PHE A 94 9.09 -5.19 -3.82
C PHE A 94 9.45 -6.69 -3.83
N PRO A 95 8.68 -7.54 -4.51
CA PRO A 95 8.95 -8.98 -4.57
C PRO A 95 10.29 -9.35 -5.22
N ASP A 96 10.67 -8.61 -6.27
CA ASP A 96 11.90 -8.86 -7.04
C ASP A 96 13.08 -7.96 -6.58
N GLY A 97 12.96 -7.38 -5.38
CA GLY A 97 13.91 -6.40 -4.86
C GLY A 97 13.66 -4.96 -5.36
N ILE A 98 14.36 -4.00 -4.77
CA ILE A 98 14.20 -2.59 -5.10
C ILE A 98 14.69 -2.35 -6.54
N PRO A 99 13.84 -1.81 -7.45
CA PRO A 99 14.26 -1.55 -8.83
C PRO A 99 15.36 -0.49 -8.90
N CYS A 100 16.25 -0.61 -9.89
CA CYS A 100 17.32 0.36 -10.17
C CYS A 100 16.81 1.70 -10.75
N HIS A 101 15.52 1.99 -10.62
CA HIS A 101 14.89 3.20 -11.15
C HIS A 101 15.17 4.39 -10.24
N LYS A 102 15.79 5.44 -10.78
CA LYS A 102 16.30 6.59 -10.00
C LYS A 102 15.22 7.27 -9.16
N GLU A 103 14.02 7.42 -9.72
CA GLU A 103 12.91 8.09 -9.04
C GLU A 103 12.37 7.25 -7.88
N ILE A 104 12.29 5.93 -8.05
CA ILE A 104 11.90 5.01 -6.98
C ILE A 104 12.94 5.05 -5.88
N GLN A 105 14.23 4.94 -6.22
CA GLN A 105 15.31 5.01 -5.24
C GLN A 105 15.32 6.35 -4.48
N GLY A 106 15.11 7.47 -5.18
CA GLY A 106 15.03 8.80 -4.58
C GLY A 106 13.76 9.06 -3.75
N ALA A 107 12.76 8.18 -3.86
CA ALA A 107 11.54 8.20 -3.07
C ALA A 107 11.59 7.31 -1.82
N ILE A 108 12.61 6.45 -1.69
CA ILE A 108 12.78 5.62 -0.49
C ILE A 108 13.18 6.51 0.69
N ILE A 109 12.34 6.51 1.72
CA ILE A 109 12.62 7.17 3.00
C ILE A 109 13.39 6.23 3.90
N LYS A 110 12.97 4.97 3.97
CA LYS A 110 13.54 3.95 4.85
C LYS A 110 13.27 2.54 4.31
N VAL A 111 14.22 1.63 4.51
CA VAL A 111 14.01 0.18 4.35
C VAL A 111 13.38 -0.39 5.63
N LEU A 112 12.35 -1.21 5.49
CA LEU A 112 11.55 -1.76 6.58
C LEU A 112 11.75 -3.28 6.68
N GLU A 113 11.76 -3.77 7.92
CA GLU A 113 11.68 -5.20 8.22
C GLU A 113 10.29 -5.58 8.75
N THR A 114 9.91 -6.85 8.59
CA THR A 114 8.67 -7.35 9.24
C THR A 114 8.74 -7.08 10.74
N GLY A 115 7.70 -6.46 11.30
CA GLY A 115 7.65 -6.05 12.70
C GLY A 115 8.02 -4.58 12.95
N ASP A 116 8.61 -3.87 11.98
CA ASP A 116 8.86 -2.44 12.08
C ASP A 116 7.55 -1.67 12.26
N ALA A 117 7.55 -0.69 13.17
CA ALA A 117 6.40 0.15 13.40
C ALA A 117 6.34 1.29 12.37
N VAL A 118 5.15 1.53 11.82
CA VAL A 118 4.84 2.65 10.93
C VAL A 118 3.54 3.32 11.34
N GLU A 119 3.46 4.62 11.07
CA GLU A 119 2.24 5.38 11.25
C GLU A 119 1.36 5.29 9.99
N LEU A 120 0.13 4.85 10.18
CA LEU A 120 -0.94 4.90 9.19
C LEU A 120 -1.99 5.94 9.59
N PRO A 121 -2.77 6.48 8.64
CA PRO A 121 -3.95 7.28 8.94
C PRO A 121 -4.86 6.59 9.97
N ASP A 122 -5.46 7.37 10.87
CA ASP A 122 -6.39 6.85 11.86
C ASP A 122 -7.81 6.75 11.28
N LEU A 123 -8.05 5.69 10.50
CA LEU A 123 -9.33 5.43 9.84
C LEU A 123 -10.04 4.23 10.47
N PRO A 124 -11.39 4.20 10.44
CA PRO A 124 -12.15 3.05 10.94
C PRO A 124 -11.76 1.78 10.18
N VAL A 125 -11.65 0.67 10.89
CA VAL A 125 -11.42 -0.66 10.32
C VAL A 125 -12.75 -1.40 10.27
N LEU A 126 -13.19 -1.76 9.06
CA LEU A 126 -14.49 -2.36 8.79
C LEU A 126 -14.36 -3.74 8.16
N SER A 127 -15.37 -4.59 8.38
CA SER A 127 -15.45 -5.87 7.68
C SER A 127 -15.70 -5.68 6.19
N VAL A 128 -15.34 -6.69 5.39
CA VAL A 128 -15.60 -6.65 3.93
C VAL A 128 -17.09 -6.52 3.64
N THR A 129 -17.94 -7.18 4.41
CA THR A 129 -19.40 -7.04 4.29
C THR A 129 -19.81 -5.58 4.52
N LYS A 130 -19.28 -4.93 5.56
CA LYS A 130 -19.65 -3.55 5.85
C LYS A 130 -19.15 -2.56 4.80
N LEU A 131 -17.96 -2.80 4.25
CA LEU A 131 -17.43 -2.02 3.13
C LEU A 131 -18.31 -2.15 1.87
N ARG A 132 -18.75 -3.37 1.54
CA ARG A 132 -19.66 -3.61 0.41
C ARG A 132 -21.01 -2.91 0.58
N GLU A 133 -21.60 -2.99 1.77
CA GLU A 133 -22.84 -2.27 2.09
C GLU A 133 -22.71 -0.76 1.85
N LEU A 134 -21.59 -0.17 2.31
CA LEU A 134 -21.31 1.26 2.15
C LEU A 134 -21.02 1.64 0.69
N ALA A 135 -20.46 0.72 -0.10
CA ALA A 135 -20.22 0.90 -1.53
C ALA A 135 -21.49 0.72 -2.38
N GLY A 136 -22.62 0.34 -1.77
CA GLY A 136 -23.87 0.07 -2.49
C GLY A 136 -23.89 -1.28 -3.21
N GLU A 137 -22.93 -2.17 -2.92
CA GLU A 137 -22.89 -3.54 -3.40
C GLU A 137 -23.76 -4.43 -2.49
N LYS A 138 -24.73 -5.13 -3.08
CA LYS A 138 -25.65 -6.06 -2.36
C LYS A 138 -25.15 -7.49 -2.38
#